data_AF-A0A447S7F8-F1
#
_entry.id   AF-A0A447S7F8-F1
#
_cell.length_a   1.000
_cell.length_b   1.000
_cell.length_c   1.000
_cell.angle_alpha   90.00
_cell.angle_beta   90.00
_cell.angle_gamma   90.00
#
_symmetry.space_group_name_H-M   'P 1'
#
loop_
_entity.id
_entity.type
_entity.pdbx_description
1 polymer ?
#
loop_
_entity_poly.entity_id
_entity_poly.type
_entity_poly.pdbx_seq_one_letter_code
_entity_poly.pdbx_strand_id
1 'polypeptide(L)'
;MQALFENPLAEPGLLGVSNGAGVGLIAAVLLGKGVLPGWALGLCAIFGALLITFILLRFARRHLSTSRLLLAGVALGIICSALMTWAVYFSTSFDLRQLMYWMMGGFGGVDWQQLWLMIALLPVLCWVCLQSQPLNLLALGEVSARQLGLPLWLWRKLLVVATGWMVGVSVALAGRLALSVW
;
A
#
# COMPACT_ATOMS: atom_id res chain seq x y z
N MET A 1 9.61 -4.61 -4.27
CA MET A 1 8.91 -5.91 -4.02
C MET A 1 9.47 -7.05 -4.86
N GLN A 2 9.82 -6.83 -6.12
CA GLN A 2 10.41 -7.87 -6.99
C GLN A 2 11.61 -8.60 -6.35
N ALA A 3 12.60 -7.88 -5.82
CA ALA A 3 13.75 -8.47 -5.12
C ALA A 3 13.37 -9.20 -3.81
N LEU A 4 12.22 -8.88 -3.21
CA LEU A 4 11.79 -9.49 -1.95
C LEU A 4 11.07 -10.83 -2.14
N PHE A 5 10.31 -10.90 -3.23
CA PHE A 5 9.50 -12.06 -3.60
C PHE A 5 10.15 -12.92 -4.68
N GLU A 6 11.35 -12.57 -5.14
CA GLU A 6 12.04 -13.19 -6.29
C GLU A 6 11.10 -13.36 -7.49
N ASN A 7 10.14 -12.43 -7.64
CA ASN A 7 9.07 -12.51 -8.62
C ASN A 7 9.00 -11.17 -9.37
N PRO A 8 9.32 -11.15 -10.68
CA PRO A 8 9.31 -9.93 -11.48
C PRO A 8 7.90 -9.30 -11.59
N LEU A 9 6.84 -10.07 -11.35
CA LEU A 9 5.45 -9.60 -11.33
C LEU A 9 5.01 -9.06 -9.96
N ALA A 10 5.88 -9.02 -8.94
CA ALA A 10 5.49 -8.57 -7.61
C ALA A 10 5.38 -7.04 -7.54
N GLU A 11 4.17 -6.55 -7.75
CA GLU A 11 3.79 -5.14 -7.61
C GLU A 11 3.09 -4.88 -6.27
N PRO A 12 3.29 -3.71 -5.64
CA PRO A 12 2.63 -3.37 -4.37
C PRO A 12 1.10 -3.35 -4.47
N GLY A 13 0.56 -2.99 -5.64
CA GLY A 13 -0.88 -3.01 -5.91
C GLY A 13 -1.47 -4.43 -5.88
N LEU A 14 -0.71 -5.44 -6.32
CA LEU A 14 -1.16 -6.84 -6.35
C LEU A 14 -1.32 -7.45 -4.95
N LEU A 15 -0.67 -6.88 -3.94
CA LEU A 15 -0.80 -7.32 -2.55
C LEU A 15 -2.00 -6.68 -1.83
N GLY A 16 -2.87 -5.95 -2.54
CA GLY A 16 -4.07 -5.35 -1.97
C GLY A 16 -3.80 -4.13 -1.09
N VAL A 17 -2.56 -3.64 -0.99
CA VAL A 17 -2.21 -2.45 -0.18
C VAL A 17 -2.91 -1.20 -0.72
N SER A 18 -2.92 -1.01 -2.04
CA SER A 18 -3.65 0.10 -2.69
C SER A 18 -5.16 -0.03 -2.52
N ASN A 19 -5.69 -1.25 -2.56
CA ASN A 19 -7.12 -1.50 -2.33
C ASN A 19 -7.49 -1.25 -0.86
N GLY A 20 -6.61 -1.61 0.09
CA GLY A 20 -6.79 -1.33 1.52
C GLY A 20 -6.80 0.16 1.85
N ALA A 21 -5.92 0.94 1.19
CA ALA A 21 -5.96 2.39 1.26
C ALA A 21 -7.31 2.94 0.78
N GLY A 22 -7.84 2.37 -0.31
CA GLY A 22 -9.16 2.70 -0.81
C GLY A 22 -10.25 2.42 0.20
N VAL A 23 -10.32 1.21 0.74
CA VAL A 23 -11.28 0.85 1.79
C VAL A 23 -11.20 1.81 2.98
N GLY A 24 -9.99 2.16 3.44
CA GLY A 24 -9.79 3.13 4.52
C GLY A 24 -10.39 4.50 4.21
N LEU A 25 -10.22 4.98 2.98
CA LEU A 25 -10.80 6.24 2.53
C LEU A 25 -12.33 6.17 2.41
N ILE A 26 -12.88 5.10 1.83
CA ILE A 26 -14.34 4.97 1.72
C ILE A 26 -14.97 4.91 3.12
N ALA A 27 -14.37 4.15 4.03
CA ALA A 27 -14.81 4.09 5.42
C ALA A 27 -14.80 5.47 6.07
N ALA A 28 -13.76 6.28 5.81
CA ALA A 28 -13.71 7.66 6.29
C ALA A 28 -14.84 8.52 5.71
N VAL A 29 -15.08 8.47 4.40
CA VAL A 29 -16.14 9.26 3.75
C VAL A 29 -17.52 8.88 4.30
N LEU A 30 -17.81 7.58 4.42
CA LEU A 30 -19.09 7.08 4.94
C LEU A 30 -19.30 7.42 6.42
N LEU A 31 -18.30 7.17 7.27
CA LEU A 31 -18.39 7.45 8.71
C LEU A 31 -18.39 8.96 9.01
N GLY A 32 -17.66 9.72 8.20
CA GLY A 32 -17.52 11.17 8.32
C GLY A 32 -18.68 11.97 7.72
N LYS A 33 -19.63 11.33 7.02
CA LYS A 33 -20.76 11.96 6.32
C LYS A 33 -20.34 13.15 5.45
N GLY A 34 -19.16 13.08 4.81
CA GLY A 34 -18.62 14.15 3.98
C GLY A 34 -18.10 15.40 4.71
N VAL A 35 -18.08 15.42 6.05
CA VAL A 35 -17.63 16.60 6.84
C VAL A 35 -16.14 16.53 7.19
N LEU A 36 -15.48 15.40 6.95
CA LEU A 36 -14.08 15.21 7.31
C LEU A 36 -13.16 16.10 6.46
N PRO A 37 -12.17 16.75 7.08
CA PRO A 37 -11.19 17.54 6.34
C PRO A 37 -10.27 16.63 5.50
N GLY A 38 -9.75 17.15 4.38
CA GLY A 38 -8.96 16.38 3.43
C GLY A 38 -7.73 15.66 4.02
N TRP A 39 -7.11 16.23 5.05
CA TRP A 39 -6.00 15.60 5.76
C TRP A 39 -6.41 14.32 6.51
N ALA A 40 -7.63 14.28 7.06
CA ALA A 40 -8.15 13.11 7.76
C ALA A 40 -8.42 11.95 6.79
N LEU A 41 -8.91 12.26 5.57
CA LEU A 41 -9.06 11.27 4.50
C LEU A 41 -7.72 10.64 4.12
N GLY A 42 -6.67 11.47 4.00
CA GLY A 42 -5.31 10.99 3.73
C GLY A 42 -4.76 10.08 4.83
N LEU A 43 -4.98 10.42 6.10
CA LEU A 43 -4.59 9.57 7.23
C LEU A 43 -5.33 8.22 7.23
N CYS A 44 -6.63 8.22 6.92
CA CYS A 44 -7.41 6.98 6.81
C CYS A 44 -6.94 6.09 5.66
N ALA A 45 -6.55 6.67 4.52
CA ALA A 45 -5.95 5.93 3.42
C ALA A 45 -4.61 5.30 3.81
N ILE A 46 -3.72 6.06 4.46
CA ILE A 46 -2.44 5.55 4.99
C ILE A 46 -2.70 4.42 6.00
N PHE A 47 -3.64 4.62 6.93
CA PHE A 47 -3.99 3.61 7.92
C PHE A 47 -4.52 2.32 7.27
N GLY A 48 -5.38 2.43 6.25
CA GLY A 48 -5.86 1.28 5.48
C GLY A 48 -4.75 0.51 4.78
N ALA A 49 -3.81 1.21 4.15
CA ALA A 49 -2.61 0.61 3.54
C ALA A 49 -1.75 -0.13 4.57
N LEU A 50 -1.47 0.52 5.71
CA LEU A 50 -0.68 -0.05 6.79
C LEU A 50 -1.36 -1.25 7.44
N LEU A 51 -2.69 -1.23 7.57
CA LEU A 51 -3.46 -2.35 8.12
C LEU A 51 -3.31 -3.59 7.24
N ILE A 52 -3.50 -3.48 5.92
CA ILE A 52 -3.30 -4.60 4.99
C ILE A 52 -1.85 -5.09 5.03
N THR A 53 -0.89 -4.16 5.01
CA THR A 53 0.54 -4.47 5.13
C THR A 53 0.85 -5.23 6.42
N PHE A 54 0.24 -4.84 7.54
CA PHE A 54 0.41 -5.51 8.84
C PHE A 54 -0.21 -6.91 8.84
N ILE A 55 -1.40 -7.07 8.26
CA ILE A 55 -2.05 -8.38 8.10
C ILE A 55 -1.15 -9.30 7.28
N LEU A 56 -0.59 -8.82 6.16
CA LEU A 56 0.36 -9.58 5.35
C LEU A 56 1.61 -9.98 6.13
N LEU A 57 2.18 -9.08 6.92
CA LEU A 57 3.33 -9.40 7.77
C LEU A 57 2.99 -10.47 8.81
N ARG A 58 1.77 -10.48 9.35
CA ARG A 58 1.33 -11.52 10.29
C ARG A 58 1.22 -12.89 9.62
N PHE A 59 0.77 -12.94 8.37
CA PHE A 59 0.80 -14.17 7.58
C PHE A 59 2.24 -14.60 7.24
N ALA A 60 3.10 -13.65 6.86
CA ALA A 60 4.52 -13.89 6.58
C ALA A 60 5.27 -14.52 7.76
N ARG A 61 4.90 -14.17 9.00
CA ARG A 61 5.49 -14.72 10.23
C ARG A 61 5.26 -16.23 10.40
N ARG A 62 4.27 -16.84 9.76
CA ARG A 62 3.98 -18.27 9.88
C ARG A 62 4.89 -19.18 9.02
N HIS A 63 6.09 -18.72 8.64
CA HIS A 63 7.00 -19.43 7.73
C HIS A 63 6.32 -19.90 6.44
N LEU A 64 5.40 -19.07 5.91
CA LEU A 64 4.74 -19.36 4.65
C LEU A 64 5.75 -19.18 3.51
N SER A 65 5.73 -20.12 2.56
CA SER A 65 6.47 -19.97 1.31
C SER A 65 6.01 -18.69 0.59
N THR A 66 6.93 -18.08 -0.15
CA THR A 66 6.70 -16.84 -0.93
C THR A 66 5.42 -16.90 -1.76
N SER A 67 5.12 -18.05 -2.37
CA SER A 67 3.89 -18.30 -3.13
C SER A 67 2.60 -18.19 -2.30
N ARG A 68 2.61 -18.69 -1.05
CA ARG A 68 1.44 -18.61 -0.16
C ARG A 68 1.19 -17.19 0.32
N LEU A 69 2.25 -16.40 0.49
CA LEU A 69 2.15 -14.99 0.85
C LEU A 69 1.57 -14.16 -0.31
N LEU A 70 1.96 -14.47 -1.55
CA LEU A 70 1.37 -13.87 -2.74
C LEU A 70 -0.13 -14.20 -2.86
N LEU A 71 -0.52 -15.47 -2.71
CA LEU A 71 -1.93 -15.87 -2.72
C LEU A 71 -2.76 -15.18 -1.62
N ALA A 72 -2.19 -15.02 -0.42
CA ALA A 72 -2.84 -14.27 0.66
C ALA A 72 -3.03 -12.79 0.31
N GLY A 73 -2.04 -12.16 -0.35
CA GLY A 73 -2.15 -10.79 -0.85
C GLY A 73 -3.22 -10.62 -1.91
N VAL A 74 -3.28 -11.53 -2.87
CA VAL A 74 -4.34 -11.53 -3.90
C VAL A 74 -5.73 -11.71 -3.26
N ALA A 75 -5.87 -12.65 -2.33
CA ALA A 75 -7.12 -12.85 -1.60
C ALA A 75 -7.55 -11.60 -0.81
N LEU A 76 -6.62 -10.94 -0.13
CA LEU A 76 -6.86 -9.67 0.57
C LEU A 76 -7.28 -8.57 -0.42
N GLY A 77 -6.64 -8.50 -1.58
CA GLY A 77 -7.00 -7.56 -2.65
C GLY A 77 -8.44 -7.74 -3.11
N ILE A 78 -8.89 -8.98 -3.31
CA ILE A 78 -10.27 -9.33 -3.70
C ILE A 78 -11.26 -8.95 -2.60
N ILE A 79 -10.96 -9.26 -1.33
CA ILE A 79 -11.80 -8.87 -0.19
C ILE A 79 -11.96 -7.35 -0.14
N CYS A 80 -10.86 -6.59 -0.29
CA CYS A 80 -10.92 -5.14 -0.31
C CYS A 80 -11.77 -4.62 -1.49
N SER A 81 -11.64 -5.22 -2.68
CA SER A 81 -12.48 -4.87 -3.82
C SER A 81 -13.97 -5.13 -3.55
N ALA A 82 -14.32 -6.26 -2.96
CA ALA A 82 -15.71 -6.57 -2.59
C ALA A 82 -16.26 -5.56 -1.57
N LEU A 83 -15.46 -5.18 -0.57
CA LEU A 83 -15.83 -4.13 0.39
C LEU A 83 -16.03 -2.77 -0.28
N MET A 84 -15.18 -2.41 -1.23
CA MET A 84 -15.34 -1.16 -1.99
C MET A 84 -16.64 -1.16 -2.82
N THR A 85 -16.99 -2.28 -3.46
CA THR A 85 -18.25 -2.42 -4.22
C THR A 85 -19.46 -2.28 -3.31
N TRP A 86 -19.44 -2.90 -2.12
CA TRP A 86 -20.50 -2.72 -1.12
C TRP A 86 -20.62 -1.27 -0.68
N ALA A 87 -19.49 -0.63 -0.40
CA ALA A 87 -19.48 0.76 0.05
C ALA A 87 -20.02 1.72 -1.03
N VAL A 88 -19.75 1.44 -2.31
CA VAL A 88 -20.35 2.15 -3.45
C VAL A 88 -21.87 1.97 -3.49
N TYR A 89 -22.38 0.75 -3.26
CA TYR A 89 -23.82 0.48 -3.27
C TYR A 89 -24.59 1.27 -2.20
N PHE A 90 -24.01 1.47 -1.02
CA PHE A 90 -24.61 2.25 0.08
C PHE A 90 -24.33 3.76 0.00
N SER A 91 -23.52 4.22 -0.97
CA SER A 91 -23.11 5.62 -1.07
C SER A 91 -24.17 6.50 -1.73
N THR A 92 -24.22 7.79 -1.34
CA THR A 92 -25.10 8.78 -2.01
C THR A 92 -24.47 9.31 -3.30
N SER A 93 -25.24 10.02 -4.13
CA SER A 93 -24.77 10.53 -5.43
C SER A 93 -23.53 11.44 -5.33
N PHE A 94 -23.34 12.15 -4.21
CA PHE A 94 -22.17 12.99 -3.97
C PHE A 94 -20.92 12.16 -3.63
N ASP A 95 -21.06 11.23 -2.69
CA ASP A 95 -19.99 10.31 -2.27
C ASP A 95 -19.51 9.44 -3.44
N LEU A 96 -20.43 9.02 -4.31
CA LEU A 96 -20.13 8.21 -5.48
C LEU A 96 -19.18 8.93 -6.46
N ARG A 97 -19.43 10.21 -6.74
CA ARG A 97 -18.57 11.01 -7.63
C ARG A 97 -17.16 11.16 -7.05
N GLN A 98 -17.06 11.43 -5.75
CA GLN A 98 -15.78 11.55 -5.06
C GLN A 98 -15.01 10.22 -5.06
N LEU A 99 -15.72 9.10 -4.86
CA LEU A 99 -15.17 7.75 -5.00
C LEU A 99 -14.65 7.46 -6.40
N MET A 100 -15.40 7.82 -7.44
CA MET A 100 -14.97 7.64 -8.83
C MET A 100 -13.71 8.46 -9.15
N TYR A 101 -13.66 9.74 -8.76
CA TYR A 101 -12.44 10.55 -8.92
C TYR A 101 -11.23 9.92 -8.21
N TRP A 102 -11.46 9.37 -7.02
CA TRP A 102 -10.39 8.74 -6.26
C TRP A 102 -9.93 7.39 -6.85
N MET A 103 -10.86 6.62 -7.42
CA MET A 103 -10.57 5.37 -8.13
C MET A 103 -9.80 5.59 -9.43
N MET A 104 -10.09 6.68 -10.14
CA MET A 104 -9.36 7.06 -11.36
C MET A 104 -7.97 7.62 -11.03
N GLY A 105 -7.82 8.20 -9.84
CA GLY A 105 -6.60 8.90 -9.44
C GLY A 105 -6.45 10.23 -10.17
N GLY A 106 -5.71 11.15 -9.56
CA GLY A 106 -5.43 12.45 -10.15
C GLY A 106 -4.82 13.44 -9.18
N PHE A 107 -4.03 14.36 -9.71
CA PHE A 107 -3.41 15.46 -8.95
C PHE A 107 -4.25 16.74 -8.98
N GLY A 108 -5.48 16.70 -9.50
CA GLY A 108 -6.32 17.89 -9.72
C GLY A 108 -6.74 18.64 -8.45
N GLY A 109 -6.65 17.98 -7.29
CA GLY A 109 -6.90 18.59 -5.98
C GLY A 109 -5.64 18.87 -5.17
N VAL A 110 -4.45 18.83 -5.79
CA VAL A 110 -3.19 19.01 -5.06
C VAL A 110 -2.92 20.48 -4.79
N ASP A 111 -2.89 20.81 -3.50
CA ASP A 111 -2.64 22.16 -2.99
C ASP A 111 -1.55 22.12 -1.93
N TRP A 112 -1.04 23.28 -1.52
CA TRP A 112 -0.01 23.45 -0.48
C TRP A 112 -0.38 22.78 0.85
N GLN A 113 -1.67 22.55 1.10
CA GLN A 113 -2.17 21.81 2.25
C GLN A 113 -1.72 20.33 2.29
N GLN A 114 -1.22 19.78 1.18
CA GLN A 114 -0.77 18.37 1.09
C GLN A 114 0.75 18.25 1.10
N LEU A 115 1.48 19.36 1.27
CA LEU A 115 2.94 19.39 1.37
C LEU A 115 3.46 18.43 2.45
N TRP A 116 2.71 18.26 3.55
CA TRP A 116 3.07 17.33 4.62
C TRP A 116 3.15 15.87 4.15
N LEU A 117 2.32 15.44 3.20
CA LEU A 117 2.39 14.11 2.60
C LEU A 117 3.66 13.94 1.75
N MET A 118 4.03 14.97 0.99
CA MET A 118 5.28 14.96 0.20
C MET A 118 6.51 14.90 1.11
N ILE A 119 6.52 15.71 2.18
CA ILE A 119 7.59 15.69 3.18
C ILE A 119 7.66 14.35 3.90
N ALA A 120 6.52 13.70 4.18
CA ALA A 120 6.46 12.37 4.79
C ALA A 120 6.98 11.24 3.88
N LEU A 121 6.98 11.44 2.56
CA LEU A 121 7.47 10.44 1.59
C LEU A 121 9.01 10.49 1.43
N LEU A 122 9.58 11.69 1.41
CA LEU A 122 11.01 11.93 1.17
C LEU A 122 11.98 11.11 2.05
N PRO A 123 11.86 11.07 3.39
CA PRO A 123 12.84 10.38 4.23
C PRO A 123 12.83 8.88 4.00
N VAL A 124 11.66 8.28 3.75
CA VAL A 124 11.52 6.85 3.46
C VAL A 124 12.12 6.53 2.09
N LEU A 125 11.90 7.40 1.10
CA LEU A 125 12.45 7.23 -0.24
C LEU A 125 13.98 7.32 -0.22
N CYS A 126 14.54 8.34 0.43
CA CYS A 126 15.99 8.45 0.64
C CYS A 126 16.56 7.24 1.38
N TRP A 127 15.89 6.80 2.44
CA TRP A 127 16.32 5.62 3.20
C TRP A 127 16.35 4.37 2.32
N VAL A 128 15.30 4.09 1.54
CA VAL A 128 15.25 2.92 0.63
C VAL A 128 16.34 2.99 -0.45
N CYS A 129 16.61 4.16 -1.03
CA CYS A 129 17.67 4.34 -2.02
C CYS A 129 19.07 4.03 -1.48
N LEU A 130 19.30 4.22 -0.18
CA LEU A 130 20.57 3.89 0.48
C LEU A 130 20.73 2.39 0.76
N GLN A 131 19.66 1.58 0.64
CA GLN A 131 19.67 0.15 0.96
C GLN A 131 20.02 -0.77 -0.24
N SER A 132 20.95 -0.37 -1.10
CA SER A 132 21.33 -1.16 -2.28
C SER A 132 21.98 -2.51 -1.94
N GLN A 133 22.88 -2.54 -0.94
CA GLN A 133 23.55 -3.77 -0.50
C GLN A 133 22.59 -4.88 -0.02
N PRO A 134 21.69 -4.64 0.94
CA PRO A 134 20.77 -5.68 1.41
C PRO A 134 19.78 -6.12 0.32
N LEU A 135 19.40 -5.24 -0.61
CA LEU A 135 18.58 -5.60 -1.77
C LEU A 135 19.32 -6.52 -2.74
N ASN A 136 20.60 -6.26 -3.01
CA ASN A 136 21.44 -7.14 -3.84
C ASN A 136 21.64 -8.51 -3.18
N LEU A 137 21.85 -8.55 -1.87
CA LEU A 137 21.96 -9.80 -1.12
C LEU A 137 20.67 -10.61 -1.18
N LEU A 138 19.51 -9.96 -1.08
CA LEU A 138 18.21 -10.61 -1.26
C LEU A 138 18.01 -11.15 -2.68
N ALA A 139 18.53 -10.47 -3.71
CA ALA A 139 18.44 -10.92 -5.09
C ALA A 139 19.28 -12.19 -5.39
N LEU A 140 20.29 -12.49 -4.58
CA LEU A 140 21.09 -13.73 -4.65
C LEU A 140 20.36 -14.96 -4.09
N GLY A 141 19.17 -14.77 -3.53
CA GLY A 141 18.34 -15.82 -2.95
C GLY A 141 18.43 -15.93 -1.42
N GLU A 142 17.39 -16.49 -0.81
CA GLU A 142 17.27 -16.60 0.66
C GLU A 142 18.46 -17.31 1.33
N VAL A 143 18.99 -18.37 0.72
CA VAL A 143 20.06 -19.20 1.29
C VAL A 143 21.38 -18.42 1.34
N SER A 144 21.76 -17.82 0.21
CA SER A 144 22.96 -16.99 0.07
C SER A 144 22.93 -15.79 1.01
N ALA A 145 21.78 -15.10 1.09
CA ALA A 145 21.60 -13.95 1.98
C ALA A 145 21.77 -14.31 3.47
N ARG A 146 21.24 -15.46 3.92
CA ARG A 146 21.41 -15.92 5.31
C ARG A 146 22.87 -16.28 5.61
N GLN A 147 23.56 -16.93 4.68
CA GLN A 147 24.96 -17.31 4.85
C GLN A 147 25.88 -16.09 4.98
N LEU A 148 25.53 -14.99 4.29
CA LEU A 148 26.23 -13.71 4.39
C LEU A 148 25.84 -12.89 5.63
N GLY A 149 25.08 -13.46 6.56
CA GLY A 149 24.73 -12.84 7.85
C GLY A 149 23.54 -11.88 7.79
N LEU A 150 22.80 -11.82 6.67
CA LEU A 150 21.68 -10.89 6.53
C LEU A 150 20.44 -11.41 7.30
N PRO A 151 19.90 -10.63 8.27
CA PRO A 151 18.69 -11.04 8.97
C PRO A 151 17.46 -10.88 8.08
N LEU A 152 17.16 -11.91 7.26
CA LEU A 152 16.06 -11.91 6.28
C LEU A 152 14.72 -11.44 6.88
N TRP A 153 14.42 -11.85 8.11
CA TRP A 153 13.15 -11.51 8.75
C TRP A 153 13.04 -10.01 9.04
N LEU A 154 14.13 -9.38 9.49
CA LEU A 154 14.18 -7.94 9.76
C LEU A 154 14.04 -7.15 8.46
N TRP A 155 14.82 -7.50 7.43
CA TRP A 155 14.79 -6.82 6.14
C TRP A 155 13.45 -6.99 5.42
N ARG A 156 12.85 -8.18 5.47
CA ARG A 156 11.48 -8.41 4.96
C ARG A 156 10.48 -7.50 5.65
N LYS A 157 10.52 -7.42 6.98
CA LYS A 157 9.62 -6.55 7.74
C LYS A 157 9.81 -5.08 7.36
N LEU A 158 11.06 -4.61 7.34
CA LEU A 158 11.37 -3.21 7.03
C LEU A 158 10.95 -2.82 5.61
N LEU A 159 11.28 -3.63 4.61
CA LEU A 159 10.95 -3.34 3.21
C LEU A 159 9.45 -3.36 2.96
N VAL A 160 8.71 -4.28 3.59
CA VAL A 160 7.25 -4.34 3.49
C VAL A 160 6.60 -3.13 4.15
N VAL A 161 7.07 -2.71 5.34
CA VAL A 161 6.59 -1.49 6.00
C VAL A 161 6.90 -0.25 5.17
N ALA A 162 8.12 -0.13 4.65
CA ALA A 162 8.52 0.99 3.80
C ALA A 162 7.66 1.06 2.54
N THR A 163 7.40 -0.08 1.90
CA THR A 163 6.52 -0.14 0.72
C THR A 163 5.08 0.25 1.09
N GLY A 164 4.55 -0.27 2.21
CA GLY A 164 3.21 0.07 2.68
C GLY A 164 3.05 1.56 2.99
N TRP A 165 4.08 2.18 3.59
CA TRP A 165 4.13 3.62 3.82
C TRP A 165 4.14 4.41 2.51
N MET A 166 5.06 4.10 1.60
CA MET A 166 5.18 4.79 0.32
C MET A 166 3.88 4.69 -0.49
N VAL A 167 3.30 3.49 -0.60
CA VAL A 167 2.03 3.27 -1.30
C VAL A 167 0.89 4.01 -0.61
N GLY A 168 0.79 3.92 0.73
CA GLY A 168 -0.26 4.60 1.48
C GLY A 168 -0.22 6.11 1.30
N VAL A 169 0.98 6.70 1.36
CA VAL A 169 1.17 8.14 1.14
C VAL A 169 0.89 8.52 -0.30
N SER A 170 1.38 7.77 -1.30
CA SER A 170 1.08 8.02 -2.71
C SER A 170 -0.42 7.97 -2.99
N VAL A 171 -1.12 7.00 -2.40
CA VAL A 171 -2.56 6.81 -2.58
C VAL A 171 -3.38 7.88 -1.83
N ALA A 172 -2.88 8.36 -0.69
CA ALA A 172 -3.46 9.51 0.00
C ALA A 172 -3.29 10.83 -0.79
N LEU A 173 -2.19 10.98 -1.53
CA LEU A 173 -1.84 12.22 -2.26
C LEU A 173 -2.59 12.33 -3.59
N ALA A 174 -2.73 11.22 -4.32
CA ALA A 174 -3.19 11.23 -5.70
C ALA A 174 -4.34 10.24 -5.98
N GLY A 175 -4.86 9.57 -4.96
CA GLY A 175 -5.84 8.49 -5.14
C GLY A 175 -5.20 7.19 -5.60
N ARG A 176 -6.02 6.23 -6.04
CA ARG A 176 -5.53 4.95 -6.55
C ARG A 176 -4.76 5.17 -7.86
N LEU A 177 -3.46 5.43 -7.73
CA LEU A 177 -2.51 5.40 -8.84
C LEU A 177 -2.17 3.93 -9.12
N ALA A 178 -3.02 3.25 -9.86
CA ALA A 178 -2.55 2.08 -10.60
C ALA A 178 -1.73 2.62 -11.77
N LEU A 179 -0.47 2.20 -11.89
CA LEU A 179 0.33 2.53 -13.06
C LEU A 179 -0.44 2.05 -14.29
N SER A 180 -0.72 3.00 -15.19
CA SER A 180 -1.10 2.84 -16.60
C SER A 180 -1.78 1.53 -16.93
N VAL A 181 -3.09 1.64 -17.19
CA VAL A 181 -3.76 0.96 -18.30
C VAL A 181 -2.72 0.53 -19.35
N TRP A 182 -2.38 -0.75 -19.33
CA TRP A 182 -2.13 -1.51 -20.55
C TRP A 182 -3.43 -2.23 -20.85
#